data_AF-A0A924J665-F1
#
_entry.id   AF-A0A924J665-F1
#
_cell.length_a   1.000
_cell.length_b   1.000
_cell.length_c   1.000
_cell.angle_alpha   90.00
_cell.angle_beta   90.00
_cell.angle_gamma   90.00
#
_symmetry.space_group_name_H-M   'P 1'
#
loop_
_entity.id
_entity.type
_entity.pdbx_description
1 polymer ?
#
loop_
_entity_poly.entity_id
_entity_poly.type
_entity_poly.pdbx_seq_one_letter_code
_entity_poly.pdbx_strand_id
1 'polypeptide(L)'
;VLDELTWCSAFAVTVDLPMQVQLVRPDDMRWAPFVPHTAQDTVLDDAVSRDLEAGLFAELTVRGVLSPAIANAEDADSTFTTFVSSDTPATLWRATTIGPPAGAPHALMSLRQQGCRGRSVRVIAAAHSLARVVAIGTTVHVKSADGTVVHHSRTAAGWNVEVRDIGGTQHCSFGGVRQHARMPDPVVSGDAPRSALHVRAGEVVVRHLGAPHYRRTEASWEEAGTPTAIVTLQYDGRIIRVAVSVSLGRLPRFAAACDVNPLDNEPADINSDGVQLHWRSAVSGIWTSALAVPDGDLVRLQATDGALDGLTAHQVSGTADAASGFALRFDLPWPDVARPFEFDCCVNECPPDRERRRGQLVLSGSRGEFGYLRGPRQSDAHAIRIILHPAQP
;
A
#
# COMPACT_ATOMS: atom_id res chain seq x y z
N VAL A 1 20.21 -13.42 -9.64
CA VAL A 1 18.89 -13.58 -8.99
C VAL A 1 17.88 -14.02 -10.03
N LEU A 2 17.06 -15.02 -9.71
CA LEU A 2 15.90 -15.41 -10.50
C LEU A 2 14.65 -15.17 -9.66
N ASP A 3 13.70 -14.43 -10.22
CA ASP A 3 12.37 -14.21 -9.66
C ASP A 3 11.32 -14.77 -10.64
N GLU A 4 10.38 -15.55 -10.13
CA GLU A 4 9.27 -16.10 -10.89
C GLU A 4 7.98 -15.85 -10.13
N LEU A 5 7.02 -15.19 -10.80
CA LEU A 5 5.65 -15.13 -10.33
C LEU A 5 4.77 -15.98 -11.23
N THR A 6 3.89 -16.78 -10.62
CA THR A 6 2.76 -17.40 -11.30
C THR A 6 1.50 -17.02 -10.56
N TRP A 7 0.47 -16.61 -11.29
CA TRP A 7 -0.80 -16.21 -10.71
C TRP A 7 -1.98 -16.78 -11.52
N CYS A 8 -3.11 -16.94 -10.85
CA CYS A 8 -4.39 -17.30 -11.44
C CYS A 8 -5.51 -16.56 -10.71
N SER A 9 -6.59 -16.27 -11.43
CA SER A 9 -7.77 -15.60 -10.93
C SER A 9 -9.02 -16.20 -11.57
N ALA A 10 -10.15 -16.19 -10.86
CA ALA A 10 -11.44 -16.63 -11.40
C ALA A 10 -11.99 -15.67 -12.47
N PHE A 11 -11.50 -14.44 -12.51
CA PHE A 11 -11.89 -13.40 -13.45
C PHE A 11 -10.66 -12.66 -13.98
N ALA A 12 -10.82 -11.94 -15.09
CA ALA A 12 -9.72 -11.18 -15.68
C ALA A 12 -9.25 -10.07 -14.73
N VAL A 13 -7.95 -10.04 -14.46
CA VAL A 13 -7.29 -9.04 -13.62
C VAL A 13 -6.10 -8.42 -14.35
N THR A 14 -5.68 -7.25 -13.90
CA THR A 14 -4.41 -6.64 -14.24
C THR A 14 -3.42 -6.90 -13.11
N VAL A 15 -2.24 -7.42 -13.43
CA VAL A 15 -1.15 -7.65 -12.49
C VAL A 15 0.06 -6.83 -12.94
N ASP A 16 0.45 -5.87 -12.10
CA ASP A 16 1.68 -5.08 -12.28
C ASP A 16 2.78 -5.60 -11.36
N LEU A 17 3.97 -5.80 -11.93
CA LEU A 17 5.15 -6.30 -11.23
C LEU A 17 6.22 -5.23 -11.22
N PRO A 18 6.16 -4.30 -10.25
CA PRO A 18 7.08 -3.18 -10.18
C PRO A 18 8.51 -3.61 -9.90
N MET A 19 9.43 -2.81 -10.40
CA MET A 19 10.88 -2.85 -10.18
C MET A 19 11.37 -1.42 -9.99
N GLN A 20 11.91 -1.12 -8.82
CA GLN A 20 12.53 0.17 -8.53
C GLN A 20 13.93 0.23 -9.14
N VAL A 21 13.97 0.45 -10.46
CA VAL A 21 15.19 0.50 -11.25
C VAL A 21 15.11 1.63 -12.28
N GLN A 22 16.26 2.19 -12.63
CA GLN A 22 16.40 3.17 -13.69
C GLN A 22 17.01 2.53 -14.94
N LEU A 23 16.46 2.77 -16.13
CA LEU A 23 17.09 2.34 -17.38
C LEU A 23 18.33 3.16 -17.68
N VAL A 24 19.46 2.51 -17.95
CA VAL A 24 20.74 3.18 -18.25
C VAL A 24 20.77 3.74 -19.68
N ARG A 25 20.06 3.11 -20.63
CA ARG A 25 19.91 3.58 -22.02
C ARG A 25 18.48 3.41 -22.52
N PRO A 26 17.58 4.34 -22.16
CA PRO A 26 16.20 4.29 -22.60
C PRO A 26 16.01 4.25 -24.12
N ASP A 27 16.84 5.01 -24.82
CA ASP A 27 16.62 5.40 -26.22
C ASP A 27 17.02 4.29 -27.20
N ASP A 28 17.78 3.30 -26.73
CA ASP A 28 18.13 2.09 -27.48
C ASP A 28 16.90 1.19 -27.72
N MET A 29 15.78 1.48 -27.05
CA MET A 29 14.52 0.77 -27.19
C MET A 29 13.43 1.69 -27.74
N ARG A 30 12.61 1.17 -28.67
CA ARG A 30 11.40 1.87 -29.12
C ARG A 30 10.33 1.76 -28.04
N TRP A 31 10.02 2.90 -27.42
CA TRP A 31 8.91 3.05 -26.49
C TRP A 31 7.76 3.78 -27.19
N ALA A 32 6.54 3.34 -26.93
CA ALA A 32 5.31 4.00 -27.34
C ALA A 32 4.76 4.85 -26.18
N PRO A 33 3.92 5.86 -26.47
CA PRO A 33 3.16 6.56 -25.44
C PRO A 33 2.38 5.57 -24.58
N PHE A 34 2.46 5.72 -23.26
CA PHE A 34 1.71 4.88 -22.34
C PHE A 34 0.22 5.24 -22.40
N VAL A 35 -0.64 4.23 -22.41
CA VAL A 35 -2.09 4.39 -22.39
C VAL A 35 -2.60 3.98 -21.00
N PRO A 36 -3.09 4.93 -20.19
CA PRO A 36 -3.65 4.61 -18.88
C PRO A 36 -4.86 3.68 -18.98
N HIS A 37 -4.88 2.65 -18.15
CA HIS A 37 -5.99 1.69 -18.02
C HIS A 37 -6.65 1.72 -16.64
N THR A 38 -5.97 2.28 -15.63
CA THR A 38 -6.48 2.39 -14.26
C THR A 38 -6.40 3.83 -13.74
N ALA A 39 -7.13 4.16 -12.69
CA ALA A 39 -6.99 5.46 -12.03
C ALA A 39 -5.61 5.67 -11.39
N GLN A 40 -4.89 4.58 -11.07
CA GLN A 40 -3.51 4.65 -10.58
C GLN A 40 -2.53 5.00 -11.71
N ASP A 41 -2.89 4.73 -12.96
CA ASP A 41 -2.04 5.01 -14.11
C ASP A 41 -1.98 6.52 -14.42
N THR A 42 -2.98 7.29 -13.99
CA THR A 42 -3.06 8.73 -14.30
C THR A 42 -2.15 9.59 -13.42
N VAL A 43 -1.57 9.01 -12.37
CA VAL A 43 -0.59 9.69 -11.50
C VAL A 43 0.87 9.40 -11.88
N LEU A 44 1.08 8.71 -13.01
CA LEU A 44 2.40 8.40 -13.54
C LEU A 44 2.89 9.53 -14.44
N ASP A 45 4.08 10.04 -14.15
CA ASP A 45 4.74 11.05 -14.97
C ASP A 45 5.66 10.40 -16.02
N ASP A 46 5.77 11.02 -17.20
CA ASP A 46 6.63 10.58 -18.32
C ASP A 46 6.46 9.10 -18.69
N ALA A 47 5.25 8.57 -18.54
CA ALA A 47 4.98 7.16 -18.73
C ALA A 47 5.10 6.76 -20.20
N VAL A 48 5.88 5.70 -20.46
CA VAL A 48 6.00 5.07 -21.77
C VAL A 48 5.98 3.55 -21.66
N SER A 49 5.50 2.87 -22.70
CA SER A 49 5.36 1.42 -22.73
C SER A 49 5.95 0.76 -23.95
N ARG A 50 6.12 -0.55 -23.84
CA ARG A 50 6.48 -1.46 -24.92
C ARG A 50 5.76 -2.78 -24.71
N ASP A 51 5.17 -3.29 -25.77
CA ASP A 51 4.59 -4.62 -25.76
C ASP A 51 5.68 -5.70 -25.80
N LEU A 52 5.47 -6.72 -24.99
CA LEU A 52 6.27 -7.93 -24.94
C LEU A 52 5.46 -9.09 -25.49
N GLU A 53 6.04 -9.76 -26.48
CA GLU A 53 5.50 -11.01 -26.99
C GLU A 53 5.62 -12.12 -25.96
N ALA A 54 4.60 -12.98 -25.93
CA ALA A 54 4.56 -14.14 -25.06
C ALA A 54 5.78 -15.06 -25.28
N GLY A 55 6.46 -15.41 -24.19
CA GLY A 55 7.59 -16.32 -24.15
C GLY A 55 8.93 -15.71 -24.57
N LEU A 56 8.97 -14.46 -25.04
CA LEU A 56 10.21 -13.79 -25.39
C LEU A 56 10.76 -12.99 -24.19
N PHE A 57 12.08 -13.03 -24.04
CA PHE A 57 12.78 -12.20 -23.07
C PHE A 57 13.14 -10.85 -23.68
N ALA A 58 12.83 -9.78 -22.96
CA ALA A 58 13.44 -8.47 -23.15
C ALA A 58 14.68 -8.35 -22.26
N GLU A 59 15.82 -8.07 -22.87
CA GLU A 59 17.06 -7.71 -22.18
C GLU A 59 17.08 -6.20 -21.91
N LEU A 60 17.34 -5.81 -20.67
CA LEU A 60 17.39 -4.43 -20.23
C LEU A 60 18.68 -4.21 -19.42
N THR A 61 19.30 -3.05 -19.62
CA THR A 61 20.39 -2.58 -18.75
C THR A 61 19.82 -1.56 -17.77
N VAL A 62 19.89 -1.89 -16.49
CA VAL A 62 19.23 -1.12 -15.42
C VAL A 62 20.21 -0.78 -14.31
N ARG A 63 19.93 0.31 -13.61
CA ARG A 63 20.62 0.76 -12.40
C ARG A 63 19.67 0.60 -11.22
N GLY A 64 20.16 0.05 -10.12
CA GLY A 64 19.39 -0.02 -8.88
C GLY A 64 19.15 1.39 -8.34
N VAL A 65 17.96 1.67 -7.85
CA VAL A 65 17.70 2.91 -7.10
C VAL A 65 18.11 2.67 -5.65
N LEU A 66 18.93 3.56 -5.09
CA LEU A 66 19.33 3.49 -3.68
C LEU A 66 18.11 3.58 -2.79
N SER A 67 18.00 2.66 -1.83
CA SER A 67 17.00 2.79 -0.77
C SER A 67 17.44 3.90 0.19
N PRO A 68 16.62 4.93 0.44
CA PRO A 68 16.96 5.99 1.39
C PRO A 68 17.08 5.47 2.83
N ALA A 69 16.62 4.25 3.12
CA ALA A 69 16.70 3.64 4.45
C ALA A 69 18.11 3.11 4.82
N ILE A 70 19.05 3.03 3.88
CA ILE A 70 20.39 2.52 4.13
C ILE A 70 21.38 3.68 4.13
N ALA A 71 21.60 4.28 5.31
CA ALA A 71 22.66 5.26 5.50
C ALA A 71 24.03 4.64 5.19
N ASN A 72 24.86 5.31 4.39
CA ASN A 72 26.16 4.84 3.90
C ASN A 72 26.10 3.62 2.95
N ALA A 73 24.97 3.39 2.26
CA ALA A 73 25.08 2.63 1.03
C ALA A 73 26.04 3.38 0.12
N GLU A 74 27.23 2.82 -0.13
CA GLU A 74 28.15 3.34 -1.14
C GLU A 74 27.35 3.63 -2.40
N ASP A 75 27.68 4.72 -3.08
CA ASP A 75 27.06 5.19 -4.31
C ASP A 75 27.22 4.09 -5.36
N ALA A 76 26.32 3.11 -5.30
CA ALA A 76 26.43 1.90 -6.07
C ALA A 76 25.85 2.26 -7.42
N ASP A 77 26.71 2.85 -8.25
CA ASP A 77 26.58 2.98 -9.71
C ASP A 77 26.49 1.61 -10.41
N SER A 78 26.16 0.57 -9.65
CA SER A 78 26.04 -0.83 -10.02
C SER A 78 24.94 -0.95 -11.05
N THR A 79 25.40 -1.17 -12.27
CA THR A 79 24.57 -1.51 -13.41
C THR A 79 24.36 -3.02 -13.44
N PHE A 80 23.14 -3.43 -13.73
CA PHE A 80 22.71 -4.81 -13.82
C PHE A 80 22.13 -5.06 -15.20
N THR A 81 22.30 -6.29 -15.68
CA THR A 81 21.54 -6.80 -16.83
C THR A 81 20.34 -7.54 -16.26
N THR A 82 19.14 -7.18 -16.73
CA THR A 82 17.90 -7.89 -16.38
C THR A 82 17.24 -8.44 -17.63
N PHE A 83 16.83 -9.69 -17.58
CA PHE A 83 16.01 -10.35 -18.58
C PHE A 83 14.60 -10.52 -18.01
N VAL A 84 13.60 -9.98 -18.71
CA VAL A 84 12.19 -10.05 -18.29
C VAL A 84 11.38 -10.76 -19.37
N SER A 85 10.55 -11.73 -18.97
CA SER A 85 9.59 -12.38 -19.87
C SER A 85 8.24 -12.61 -19.19
N SER A 86 7.25 -12.83 -20.04
CA SER A 86 5.88 -13.21 -19.67
C SER A 86 5.43 -14.35 -20.58
N ASP A 87 4.70 -15.34 -20.07
CA ASP A 87 4.12 -16.42 -20.89
C ASP A 87 2.85 -16.00 -21.65
N THR A 88 2.27 -14.87 -21.28
CA THR A 88 1.19 -14.19 -22.00
C THR A 88 1.73 -12.90 -22.64
N PRO A 89 1.01 -12.32 -23.62
CA PRO A 89 1.26 -10.93 -24.01
C PRO A 89 1.26 -10.03 -22.77
N ALA A 90 2.22 -9.13 -22.70
CA ALA A 90 2.43 -8.25 -21.56
C ALA A 90 2.91 -6.89 -22.03
N THR A 91 2.80 -5.89 -21.16
CA THR A 91 3.30 -4.55 -21.43
C THR A 91 4.39 -4.24 -20.41
N LEU A 92 5.60 -4.01 -20.88
CA LEU A 92 6.65 -3.42 -20.07
C LEU A 92 6.48 -1.91 -20.12
N TRP A 93 6.32 -1.27 -18.98
CA TRP A 93 6.21 0.19 -18.92
C TRP A 93 7.19 0.76 -17.91
N ARG A 94 7.53 2.03 -18.12
CA ARG A 94 8.33 2.83 -17.20
C ARG A 94 7.67 4.18 -17.00
N ALA A 95 7.87 4.75 -15.82
CA ALA A 95 7.38 6.07 -15.47
C ALA A 95 8.24 6.66 -14.35
N THR A 96 8.04 7.94 -14.08
CA THR A 96 8.46 8.60 -12.86
C THR A 96 7.28 8.58 -11.88
N THR A 97 7.54 8.23 -10.62
CA THR A 97 6.53 8.22 -9.56
C THR A 97 6.87 9.26 -8.49
N ILE A 98 5.86 9.67 -7.71
CA ILE A 98 5.92 10.73 -6.68
C ILE A 98 6.92 10.49 -5.53
N GLY A 99 7.70 9.41 -5.54
CA GLY A 99 8.69 9.15 -4.50
C GLY A 99 8.10 8.55 -3.22
N PRO A 100 8.94 8.04 -2.30
CA PRO A 100 8.51 7.89 -0.91
C PRO A 100 8.19 9.28 -0.32
N PRO A 101 7.38 9.38 0.76
CA PRO A 101 7.09 10.65 1.42
C PRO A 101 8.37 11.44 1.77
N ALA A 102 8.39 12.74 1.47
CA ALA A 102 9.55 13.64 1.57
C ALA A 102 10.78 13.26 0.69
N GLY A 103 10.63 12.29 -0.21
CA GLY A 103 11.65 11.89 -1.17
C GLY A 103 11.51 12.57 -2.52
N ALA A 104 12.59 12.50 -3.32
CA ALA A 104 12.53 12.90 -4.72
C ALA A 104 11.73 11.87 -5.55
N PRO A 105 11.09 12.31 -6.66
CA PRO A 105 10.52 11.40 -7.63
C PRO A 105 11.55 10.37 -8.09
N HIS A 106 11.14 9.11 -8.26
CA HIS A 106 12.04 8.04 -8.72
C HIS A 106 11.48 7.27 -9.89
N ALA A 107 12.42 6.75 -10.70
CA ALA A 107 12.12 5.90 -11.83
C ALA A 107 11.53 4.56 -11.35
N LEU A 108 10.43 4.17 -11.99
CA LEU A 108 9.78 2.88 -11.80
C LEU A 108 9.71 2.19 -13.16
N MET A 109 9.98 0.89 -13.17
CA MET A 109 9.60 -0.01 -14.25
C MET A 109 8.60 -1.03 -13.75
N SER A 110 7.72 -1.51 -14.62
CA SER A 110 6.80 -2.59 -14.26
C SER A 110 6.47 -3.44 -15.47
N LEU A 111 6.33 -4.74 -15.23
CA LEU A 111 5.75 -5.68 -16.18
C LEU A 111 4.25 -5.83 -15.86
N ARG A 112 3.40 -5.41 -16.80
CA ARG A 112 1.95 -5.54 -16.72
C ARG A 112 1.48 -6.78 -17.49
N GLN A 113 0.75 -7.65 -16.81
CA GLN A 113 0.04 -8.78 -17.41
C GLN A 113 -1.47 -8.60 -17.21
N GLN A 114 -2.28 -9.08 -18.16
CA GLN A 114 -3.74 -9.06 -18.08
C GLN A 114 -4.33 -10.42 -18.43
N GLY A 115 -5.33 -10.85 -17.65
CA GLY A 115 -6.05 -12.10 -17.91
C GLY A 115 -6.49 -12.84 -16.65
N CYS A 116 -6.84 -14.11 -16.77
CA CYS A 116 -7.21 -14.98 -15.63
C CYS A 116 -6.02 -15.82 -15.13
N ARG A 117 -4.87 -15.75 -15.79
CA ARG A 117 -3.64 -16.42 -15.40
C ARG A 117 -2.45 -15.72 -16.05
N GLY A 118 -1.29 -15.88 -15.45
CA GLY A 118 -0.04 -15.45 -16.05
C GLY A 118 1.17 -15.99 -15.29
N ARG A 119 2.29 -16.07 -15.99
CA ARG A 119 3.60 -16.34 -15.44
C ARG A 119 4.60 -15.31 -15.96
N SER A 120 5.42 -14.80 -15.07
CA SER A 120 6.54 -13.93 -15.43
C SER A 120 7.83 -14.48 -14.84
N VAL A 121 8.92 -14.29 -15.59
CA VAL A 121 10.26 -14.67 -15.15
C VAL A 121 11.16 -13.46 -15.31
N ARG A 122 11.90 -13.16 -14.24
CA ARG A 122 12.90 -12.10 -14.19
C ARG A 122 14.24 -12.69 -13.77
N VAL A 123 15.29 -12.42 -14.54
CA VAL A 123 16.66 -12.82 -14.21
C VAL A 123 17.52 -11.57 -14.13
N ILE A 124 18.06 -11.28 -12.95
CA ILE A 124 18.90 -10.11 -12.68
C ILE A 124 20.32 -10.58 -12.36
N ALA A 125 21.31 -10.02 -13.03
CA ALA A 125 22.72 -10.31 -12.78
C ALA A 125 23.59 -9.07 -12.97
N ALA A 126 24.86 -9.17 -12.58
CA ALA A 126 25.84 -8.12 -12.82
C ALA A 126 25.93 -7.80 -14.32
N ALA A 127 26.20 -6.53 -14.67
CA ALA A 127 26.33 -6.12 -16.06
C ALA A 127 27.31 -7.02 -16.82
N HIS A 128 26.93 -7.40 -18.05
CA HIS A 128 27.74 -8.22 -18.96
C HIS A 128 28.07 -9.65 -18.48
N SER A 129 27.51 -10.10 -17.36
CA SER A 129 27.74 -11.45 -16.83
C SER A 129 26.89 -12.53 -17.52
N LEU A 130 25.81 -12.15 -18.19
CA LEU A 130 24.88 -13.05 -18.87
C LEU A 130 25.06 -13.02 -20.38
N ALA A 131 25.09 -14.19 -21.00
CA ALA A 131 25.09 -14.34 -22.45
C ALA A 131 23.70 -14.70 -22.99
N ARG A 132 22.89 -15.47 -22.24
CA ARG A 132 21.57 -15.89 -22.71
C ARG A 132 20.68 -16.36 -21.55
N VAL A 133 19.39 -16.05 -21.64
CA VAL A 133 18.34 -16.63 -20.79
C VAL A 133 17.26 -17.25 -21.67
N VAL A 134 16.82 -18.47 -21.33
CA VAL A 134 15.73 -19.17 -22.02
C VAL A 134 14.85 -19.85 -20.98
N ALA A 135 13.53 -19.69 -21.09
CA ALA A 135 12.56 -20.39 -20.26
C ALA A 135 11.81 -21.41 -21.10
N ILE A 136 11.77 -22.65 -20.63
CA ILE A 136 11.07 -23.77 -21.29
C ILE A 136 10.27 -24.50 -20.21
N GLY A 137 8.94 -24.40 -20.30
CA GLY A 137 8.06 -24.94 -19.26
C GLY A 137 8.41 -24.37 -17.89
N THR A 138 8.71 -25.24 -16.92
CA THR A 138 9.10 -24.90 -15.55
C THR A 138 10.61 -24.73 -15.35
N THR A 139 11.40 -24.81 -16.42
CA THR A 139 12.86 -24.68 -16.35
C THR A 139 13.32 -23.37 -16.97
N VAL A 140 14.24 -22.69 -16.29
CA VAL A 140 14.93 -21.50 -16.78
C VAL A 140 16.41 -21.82 -16.92
N HIS A 141 16.90 -21.73 -18.16
CA HIS A 141 18.29 -21.91 -18.53
C HIS A 141 18.97 -20.55 -18.60
N VAL A 142 20.02 -20.39 -17.80
CA VAL A 142 20.85 -19.17 -17.76
C VAL A 142 22.24 -19.56 -18.23
N LYS A 143 22.71 -18.94 -19.31
CA LYS A 143 24.09 -19.06 -19.78
C LYS A 143 24.83 -17.77 -19.44
N SER A 144 25.88 -17.89 -18.65
CA SER A 144 26.79 -16.81 -18.31
C SER A 144 27.79 -16.55 -19.44
N ALA A 145 28.40 -15.37 -19.45
CA ALA A 145 29.40 -14.96 -20.44
C ALA A 145 30.68 -15.81 -20.39
N ASP A 146 31.03 -16.35 -19.23
CA ASP A 146 32.15 -17.28 -19.01
C ASP A 146 31.88 -18.72 -19.51
N GLY A 147 30.67 -18.98 -20.02
CA GLY A 147 30.24 -20.29 -20.51
C GLY A 147 29.55 -21.16 -19.47
N THR A 148 29.49 -20.74 -18.20
CA THR A 148 28.73 -21.43 -17.15
C THR A 148 27.25 -21.51 -17.53
N VAL A 149 26.65 -22.69 -17.34
CA VAL A 149 25.23 -22.93 -17.61
C VAL A 149 24.53 -23.32 -16.32
N VAL A 150 23.50 -22.57 -15.96
CA VAL A 150 22.66 -22.84 -14.79
C VAL A 150 21.26 -23.21 -15.24
N HIS A 151 20.77 -24.35 -14.77
CA HIS A 151 19.40 -24.79 -14.98
C HIS A 151 18.63 -24.65 -13.68
N HIS A 152 17.63 -23.78 -13.67
CA HIS A 152 16.69 -23.63 -12.57
C HIS A 152 15.39 -24.35 -12.91
N SER A 153 15.04 -25.40 -12.18
CA SER A 153 13.80 -26.15 -12.38
C SER A 153 12.91 -26.04 -11.15
N ARG A 154 11.68 -25.57 -11.37
CA ARG A 154 10.66 -25.53 -10.33
C ARG A 154 10.07 -26.91 -10.10
N THR A 155 9.91 -27.29 -8.84
CA THR A 155 9.30 -28.54 -8.37
C THR A 155 8.18 -28.24 -7.38
N ALA A 156 7.38 -29.25 -7.03
CA ALA A 156 6.35 -29.10 -6.00
C ALA A 156 6.91 -28.75 -4.61
N ALA A 157 8.16 -29.15 -4.32
CA ALA A 157 8.81 -28.95 -3.02
C ALA A 157 9.68 -27.67 -2.96
N GLY A 158 9.91 -27.01 -4.10
CA GLY A 158 10.76 -25.83 -4.21
C GLY A 158 11.53 -25.78 -5.52
N TRP A 159 12.81 -25.42 -5.48
CA TRP A 159 13.65 -25.25 -6.66
C TRP A 159 14.82 -26.23 -6.68
N ASN A 160 15.10 -26.78 -7.84
CA ASN A 160 16.37 -27.46 -8.12
C ASN A 160 17.21 -26.59 -9.03
N VAL A 161 18.47 -26.42 -8.67
CA VAL A 161 19.46 -25.65 -9.42
C VAL A 161 20.62 -26.58 -9.77
N GLU A 162 20.85 -26.76 -11.06
CA GLU A 162 22.00 -27.48 -11.58
C GLU A 162 22.95 -26.46 -12.22
N VAL A 163 24.20 -26.42 -11.76
CA VAL A 163 25.25 -25.56 -12.30
C VAL A 163 26.24 -26.44 -13.05
N ARG A 164 26.50 -26.13 -14.31
CA ARG A 164 27.52 -26.79 -15.14
C ARG A 164 28.58 -25.76 -15.54
N ASP A 165 29.81 -26.03 -15.15
CA ASP A 165 30.98 -25.22 -15.50
C ASP A 165 32.14 -26.12 -15.95
N ILE A 166 33.33 -25.54 -16.12
CA ILE A 166 34.56 -26.28 -16.48
C ILE A 166 35.01 -27.29 -15.42
N GLY A 167 34.60 -27.10 -14.16
CA GLY A 167 34.95 -27.94 -13.02
C GLY A 167 33.99 -29.11 -12.80
N GLY A 168 32.86 -29.15 -13.51
CA GLY A 168 31.92 -30.26 -13.50
C GLY A 168 30.48 -29.81 -13.33
N THR A 169 29.66 -30.67 -12.73
CA THR A 169 28.24 -30.40 -12.47
C THR A 169 27.98 -30.40 -10.98
N GLN A 170 27.34 -29.33 -10.50
CA GLN A 170 26.90 -29.18 -9.10
C GLN A 170 25.39 -29.09 -9.04
N HIS A 171 24.80 -29.63 -7.96
CA HIS A 171 23.37 -29.62 -7.72
C HIS A 171 23.06 -28.99 -6.36
N CYS A 172 22.05 -28.12 -6.34
CA CYS A 172 21.51 -27.52 -5.14
C CYS A 172 19.98 -27.57 -5.16
N SER A 173 19.36 -27.93 -4.04
CA SER A 173 17.91 -27.96 -3.88
C SER A 173 17.48 -26.99 -2.79
N PHE A 174 16.57 -26.08 -3.13
CA PHE A 174 15.97 -25.11 -2.23
C PHE A 174 14.54 -25.57 -1.91
N GLY A 175 14.31 -26.00 -0.67
CA GLY A 175 12.97 -26.35 -0.17
C GLY A 175 12.22 -25.16 0.43
N GLY A 176 11.23 -25.45 1.28
CA GLY A 176 10.56 -24.42 2.08
C GLY A 176 9.38 -23.73 1.39
N VAL A 177 8.80 -24.35 0.35
CA VAL A 177 7.54 -23.90 -0.23
C VAL A 177 6.47 -23.88 0.86
N ARG A 178 6.06 -22.67 1.24
CA ARG A 178 4.91 -22.48 2.13
C ARG A 178 3.65 -22.73 1.31
N GLN A 179 2.81 -23.67 1.74
CA GLN A 179 1.47 -23.77 1.17
C GLN A 179 0.78 -22.44 1.41
N HIS A 180 0.39 -21.76 0.33
CA HIS A 180 -0.41 -20.56 0.45
C HIS A 180 -1.70 -20.93 1.19
N ALA A 181 -1.91 -20.35 2.37
CA ALA A 181 -3.26 -20.20 2.88
C ALA A 181 -4.04 -19.51 1.76
N ARG A 182 -5.16 -20.11 1.34
CA ARG A 182 -6.02 -19.58 0.29
C ARG A 182 -6.25 -18.10 0.61
N MET A 183 -5.72 -17.21 -0.20
CA MET A 183 -6.09 -15.80 -0.12
C MET A 183 -7.62 -15.78 -0.21
N PRO A 184 -8.32 -15.13 0.72
CA PRO A 184 -9.77 -14.99 0.64
C PRO A 184 -10.11 -14.49 -0.76
N ASP A 185 -11.16 -15.04 -1.38
CA ASP A 185 -11.61 -14.53 -2.66
C ASP A 185 -11.77 -13.00 -2.51
N PRO A 186 -11.22 -12.20 -3.44
CA PRO A 186 -11.39 -10.76 -3.41
C PRO A 186 -12.90 -10.50 -3.37
N VAL A 187 -13.38 -10.00 -2.24
CA VAL A 187 -14.75 -9.60 -2.10
C VAL A 187 -14.92 -8.42 -3.03
N VAL A 188 -15.61 -8.64 -4.15
CA VAL A 188 -16.10 -7.57 -5.01
C VAL A 188 -16.97 -6.71 -4.10
N SER A 189 -16.41 -5.60 -3.61
CA SER A 189 -17.15 -4.63 -2.83
C SER A 189 -18.29 -4.14 -3.71
N GLY A 190 -19.50 -4.55 -3.40
CA GLY A 190 -20.68 -3.97 -4.03
C GLY A 190 -20.68 -2.49 -3.72
N ASP A 191 -20.55 -1.66 -4.76
CA ASP A 191 -20.84 -0.23 -4.74
C ASP A 191 -22.36 -0.01 -4.56
N ALA A 192 -22.93 -0.56 -3.48
CA ALA A 192 -24.24 -0.15 -3.06
C ALA A 192 -24.15 1.34 -2.69
N PRO A 193 -24.92 2.22 -3.35
CA PRO A 193 -24.85 3.64 -3.08
C PRO A 193 -25.19 3.88 -1.61
N ARG A 194 -24.22 4.40 -0.86
CA ARG A 194 -24.40 4.73 0.55
C ARG A 194 -25.38 5.89 0.64
N SER A 195 -26.46 5.70 1.39
CA SER A 195 -27.36 6.81 1.72
C SER A 195 -26.54 7.91 2.41
N ALA A 196 -26.70 9.14 1.94
CA ALA A 196 -26.01 10.28 2.53
C ALA A 196 -26.46 10.45 3.99
N LEU A 197 -25.51 10.79 4.85
CA LEU A 197 -25.81 11.15 6.23
C LEU A 197 -26.25 12.61 6.28
N HIS A 198 -27.33 12.90 6.98
CA HIS A 198 -27.75 14.27 7.21
C HIS A 198 -27.40 14.69 8.64
N VAL A 199 -26.73 15.83 8.78
CA VAL A 199 -26.36 16.41 10.08
C VAL A 199 -26.90 17.83 10.12
N ARG A 200 -27.82 18.14 11.04
CA ARG A 200 -28.25 19.53 11.26
C ARG A 200 -27.33 20.21 12.25
N ALA A 201 -27.16 21.51 12.11
CA ALA A 201 -26.35 22.27 13.05
C ALA A 201 -26.90 22.13 14.48
N GLY A 202 -26.03 21.81 15.44
CA GLY A 202 -26.36 21.53 16.83
C GLY A 202 -26.70 20.06 17.13
N GLU A 203 -27.04 19.24 16.12
CA GLU A 203 -27.28 17.81 16.31
C GLU A 203 -25.98 17.02 16.40
N VAL A 204 -26.01 15.94 17.18
CA VAL A 204 -24.91 14.98 17.29
C VAL A 204 -25.33 13.69 16.61
N VAL A 205 -24.56 13.29 15.60
CA VAL A 205 -24.69 11.97 15.00
C VAL A 205 -23.67 11.02 15.61
N VAL A 206 -24.12 9.84 16.01
CA VAL A 206 -23.29 8.80 16.62
C VAL A 206 -23.18 7.58 15.70
N ARG A 207 -21.97 7.00 15.64
CA ARG A 207 -21.67 5.76 14.93
C ARG A 207 -20.85 4.83 15.81
N HIS A 208 -21.28 3.58 15.91
CA HIS A 208 -20.61 2.54 16.68
C HIS A 208 -19.83 1.62 15.74
N LEU A 209 -18.54 1.47 16.00
CA LEU A 209 -17.62 0.63 15.26
C LEU A 209 -17.30 -0.63 16.07
N GLY A 210 -17.25 -1.76 15.38
CA GLY A 210 -17.05 -3.11 15.93
C GLY A 210 -16.78 -4.10 14.80
N ALA A 211 -17.13 -5.38 14.96
CA ALA A 211 -16.75 -6.44 14.02
C ALA A 211 -16.97 -6.12 12.51
N PRO A 212 -18.11 -5.58 12.04
CA PRO A 212 -18.32 -5.28 10.61
C PRO A 212 -17.38 -4.20 10.05
N HIS A 213 -16.86 -3.37 10.95
CA HIS A 213 -15.97 -2.25 10.65
C HIS A 213 -14.50 -2.64 10.72
N TYR A 214 -14.19 -3.83 11.23
CA TYR A 214 -12.82 -4.27 11.44
C TYR A 214 -12.19 -4.75 10.14
N ARG A 215 -11.27 -3.94 9.62
CA ARG A 215 -10.39 -4.26 8.49
C ARG A 215 -9.16 -5.00 9.03
N ARG A 216 -9.11 -6.30 8.78
CA ARG A 216 -7.98 -7.15 9.21
C ARG A 216 -6.75 -6.92 8.35
N THR A 217 -5.56 -6.95 8.96
CA THR A 217 -4.29 -7.09 8.22
C THR A 217 -3.66 -8.46 8.41
N GLU A 218 -3.98 -9.15 9.50
CA GLU A 218 -3.50 -10.51 9.80
C GLU A 218 -4.54 -11.27 10.63
N ALA A 219 -4.84 -10.80 11.84
CA ALA A 219 -5.76 -11.43 12.79
C ALA A 219 -7.24 -11.05 12.54
N SER A 220 -8.16 -11.93 12.88
CA SER A 220 -9.60 -11.65 12.98
C SER A 220 -9.91 -10.60 14.07
N TRP A 221 -11.15 -10.09 14.08
CA TRP A 221 -11.58 -9.12 15.09
C TRP A 221 -11.58 -9.72 16.50
N GLU A 222 -11.98 -10.98 16.62
CA GLU A 222 -11.99 -11.75 17.86
C GLU A 222 -10.56 -11.98 18.38
N GLU A 223 -9.65 -12.43 17.52
CA GLU A 223 -8.23 -12.60 17.86
C GLU A 223 -7.55 -11.27 18.20
N ALA A 224 -8.09 -10.15 17.71
CA ALA A 224 -7.62 -8.82 18.04
C ALA A 224 -8.11 -8.29 19.41
N GLY A 225 -8.91 -9.07 20.15
CA GLY A 225 -9.45 -8.66 21.45
C GLY A 225 -10.71 -7.80 21.33
N THR A 226 -11.42 -7.89 20.21
CA THR A 226 -12.72 -7.22 19.99
C THR A 226 -12.71 -5.70 20.15
N PRO A 227 -11.77 -4.97 19.53
CA PRO A 227 -11.70 -3.51 19.67
C PRO A 227 -12.98 -2.84 19.14
N THR A 228 -13.41 -1.79 19.81
CA THR A 228 -14.59 -0.98 19.41
C THR A 228 -14.28 0.51 19.47
N ALA A 229 -15.08 1.30 18.75
CA ALA A 229 -14.99 2.75 18.85
C ALA A 229 -16.37 3.40 18.66
N ILE A 230 -16.53 4.59 19.23
CA ILE A 230 -17.68 5.46 19.00
C ILE A 230 -17.17 6.71 18.30
N VAL A 231 -17.70 6.98 17.11
CA VAL A 231 -17.42 8.20 16.35
C VAL A 231 -18.65 9.10 16.42
N THR A 232 -18.48 10.31 16.93
CA THR A 232 -19.52 11.33 16.95
C THR A 232 -19.18 12.46 16.01
N LEU A 233 -20.16 12.89 15.22
CA LEU A 233 -20.08 14.02 14.30
C LEU A 233 -21.06 15.09 14.75
N GLN A 234 -20.58 16.32 14.90
CA GLN A 234 -21.39 17.49 15.18
C GLN A 234 -20.97 18.62 14.25
N TYR A 235 -21.94 19.42 13.82
CA TYR A 235 -21.70 20.64 13.07
C TYR A 235 -22.32 21.82 13.80
N ASP A 236 -21.63 22.95 13.89
CA ASP A 236 -22.15 24.15 14.58
C ASP A 236 -22.48 25.33 13.64
N GLY A 237 -22.36 25.14 12.32
CA GLY A 237 -22.50 26.20 11.33
C GLY A 237 -21.16 26.72 10.79
N ARG A 238 -20.03 26.32 11.38
CA ARG A 238 -18.69 26.70 10.92
C ARG A 238 -17.64 25.61 11.10
N ILE A 239 -17.78 24.77 12.12
CA ILE A 239 -16.82 23.75 12.49
C ILE A 239 -17.53 22.40 12.50
N ILE A 240 -16.91 21.41 11.85
CA ILE A 240 -17.24 20.01 12.03
C ILE A 240 -16.38 19.48 13.16
N ARG A 241 -17.04 19.04 14.23
CA ARG A 241 -16.40 18.37 15.36
C ARG A 241 -16.55 16.88 15.20
N VAL A 242 -15.42 16.18 15.20
CA VAL A 242 -15.37 14.72 15.26
C VAL A 242 -14.83 14.33 16.63
N ALA A 243 -15.56 13.53 17.41
CA ALA A 243 -15.00 12.91 18.60
C ALA A 243 -14.96 11.40 18.42
N VAL A 244 -13.85 10.79 18.82
CA VAL A 244 -13.61 9.36 18.68
C VAL A 244 -13.24 8.83 20.06
N SER A 245 -14.05 7.92 20.58
CA SER A 245 -13.76 7.19 21.82
C SER A 245 -13.49 5.73 21.46
N VAL A 246 -12.33 5.23 21.85
CA VAL A 246 -11.82 3.91 21.48
C VAL A 246 -11.73 3.03 22.72
N SER A 247 -12.22 1.80 22.62
CA SER A 247 -12.10 0.75 23.63
C SER A 247 -11.34 -0.43 23.03
N LEU A 248 -10.19 -0.74 23.62
CA LEU A 248 -9.28 -1.81 23.19
C LEU A 248 -9.31 -3.02 24.13
N GLY A 249 -9.88 -2.88 25.34
CA GLY A 249 -9.81 -3.93 26.37
C GLY A 249 -8.40 -4.16 26.91
N ARG A 250 -7.46 -3.26 26.59
CA ARG A 250 -6.05 -3.27 27.01
C ARG A 250 -5.51 -1.84 27.04
N LEU A 251 -4.37 -1.65 27.70
CA LEU A 251 -3.65 -0.38 27.64
C LEU A 251 -3.30 -0.03 26.18
N PRO A 252 -3.60 1.20 25.74
CA PRO A 252 -3.15 1.71 24.45
C PRO A 252 -1.62 1.75 24.36
N ARG A 253 -1.09 1.48 23.18
CA ARG A 253 0.32 1.58 22.82
C ARG A 253 0.50 2.71 21.81
N PHE A 254 1.17 3.77 22.24
CA PHE A 254 1.59 4.86 21.36
C PHE A 254 3.08 4.70 21.10
N ALA A 255 3.48 4.56 19.84
CA ALA A 255 4.88 4.51 19.47
C ALA A 255 5.56 5.83 19.87
N ALA A 256 6.85 5.79 20.19
CA ALA A 256 7.61 7.00 20.43
C ALA A 256 7.68 7.83 19.14
N ALA A 257 7.61 9.15 19.27
CA ALA A 257 7.85 10.05 18.15
C ALA A 257 9.26 9.78 17.59
N CYS A 258 9.35 9.61 16.27
CA CYS A 258 10.62 9.41 15.58
C CYS A 258 10.52 10.02 14.19
N ASP A 259 11.59 10.71 13.79
CA ASP A 259 11.66 11.37 12.48
C ASP A 259 11.74 10.37 11.32
N VAL A 260 12.27 9.17 11.59
CA VAL A 260 12.44 8.09 10.60
C VAL A 260 11.81 6.82 11.12
N ASN A 261 10.88 6.25 10.37
CA ASN A 261 10.32 4.95 10.68
C ASN A 261 11.27 3.83 10.20
N PRO A 262 11.85 3.03 11.11
CA PRO A 262 12.77 1.96 10.70
C PRO A 262 12.04 0.77 10.05
N LEU A 263 10.71 0.71 10.16
CA LEU A 263 9.92 -0.44 9.72
C LEU A 263 9.32 -0.28 8.33
N ASP A 264 9.13 0.95 7.86
CA ASP A 264 8.41 1.25 6.62
C ASP A 264 8.72 2.68 6.12
N ASN A 265 8.31 3.01 4.90
CA ASN A 265 8.42 4.37 4.32
C ASN A 265 7.29 5.33 4.76
N GLU A 266 6.48 4.92 5.74
CA GLU A 266 5.38 5.71 6.30
C GLU A 266 5.77 6.34 7.64
N PRO A 267 5.06 7.38 8.12
CA PRO A 267 5.32 7.95 9.45
C PRO A 267 5.28 6.90 10.54
N ALA A 268 6.22 6.92 11.50
CA ALA A 268 6.33 5.92 12.56
C ALA A 268 5.04 5.78 13.38
N ASP A 269 4.31 6.89 13.53
CA ASP A 269 3.02 6.97 14.22
C ASP A 269 1.95 6.03 13.64
N ILE A 270 2.11 5.55 12.39
CA ILE A 270 1.17 4.60 11.78
C ILE A 270 1.09 3.28 12.55
N ASN A 271 2.14 2.98 13.31
CA ASN A 271 2.27 1.79 14.14
C ASN A 271 1.81 2.03 15.59
N SER A 272 1.02 3.07 15.84
CA SER A 272 0.40 3.33 17.14
C SER A 272 -1.07 2.95 17.14
N ASP A 273 -1.62 2.68 18.32
CA ASP A 273 -3.04 2.92 18.56
C ASP A 273 -3.31 4.41 18.30
N GLY A 274 -4.21 4.74 17.38
CA GLY A 274 -4.35 6.12 16.90
C GLY A 274 -5.54 6.28 15.99
N VAL A 275 -5.82 7.52 15.57
CA VAL A 275 -6.96 7.83 14.71
C VAL A 275 -6.46 8.46 13.42
N GLN A 276 -7.02 8.04 12.30
CA GLN A 276 -6.83 8.64 11.00
C GLN A 276 -8.14 9.30 10.56
N LEU A 277 -8.03 10.53 10.06
CA LEU A 277 -9.13 11.24 9.44
C LEU A 277 -8.85 11.41 7.96
N HIS A 278 -9.86 11.20 7.14
CA HIS A 278 -9.79 11.39 5.70
C HIS A 278 -10.97 12.25 5.26
N TRP A 279 -10.72 13.32 4.52
CA TRP A 279 -11.77 14.22 4.08
C TRP A 279 -11.45 14.84 2.73
N ARG A 280 -12.48 15.30 2.02
CA ARG A 280 -12.29 16.17 0.87
C ARG A 280 -12.04 17.59 1.36
N SER A 281 -10.91 18.19 1.05
CA SER A 281 -10.59 19.55 1.47
C SER A 281 -11.64 20.56 0.95
N ALA A 282 -12.16 21.40 1.84
CA ALA A 282 -13.02 22.51 1.44
C ALA A 282 -12.26 23.56 0.62
N VAL A 283 -10.94 23.67 0.84
CA VAL A 283 -10.07 24.66 0.20
C VAL A 283 -9.59 24.18 -1.16
N SER A 284 -8.97 23.00 -1.22
CA SER A 284 -8.35 22.48 -2.45
C SER A 284 -9.25 21.53 -3.24
N GLY A 285 -10.26 20.95 -2.60
CA GLY A 285 -11.06 19.87 -3.18
C GLY A 285 -10.33 18.53 -3.30
N ILE A 286 -9.09 18.43 -2.81
CA ILE A 286 -8.28 17.21 -2.84
C ILE A 286 -8.66 16.32 -1.65
N TRP A 287 -8.63 14.99 -1.85
CA TRP A 287 -8.75 14.03 -0.76
C TRP A 287 -7.52 14.10 0.14
N THR A 288 -7.73 14.38 1.41
CA THR A 288 -6.70 14.72 2.38
C THR A 288 -6.74 13.70 3.52
N SER A 289 -5.57 13.37 4.07
CA SER A 289 -5.43 12.41 5.17
C SER A 289 -4.56 12.98 6.29
N ALA A 290 -5.00 12.76 7.53
CA ALA A 290 -4.23 13.09 8.72
C ALA A 290 -4.22 11.90 9.69
N LEU A 291 -3.10 11.73 10.38
CA LEU A 291 -2.89 10.76 11.44
C LEU A 291 -2.70 11.48 12.78
N ALA A 292 -3.40 11.01 13.80
CA ALA A 292 -3.40 11.56 15.13
C ALA A 292 -3.10 10.49 16.18
N VAL A 293 -2.08 10.74 16.99
CA VAL A 293 -1.61 9.83 18.05
C VAL A 293 -1.50 10.60 19.37
N PRO A 294 -2.11 10.12 20.46
CA PRO A 294 -1.89 10.65 21.80
C PRO A 294 -0.40 10.70 22.19
N ASP A 295 0.02 11.78 22.85
CA ASP A 295 1.38 11.98 23.36
C ASP A 295 1.35 12.76 24.67
N GLY A 296 1.22 12.03 25.78
CA GLY A 296 0.95 12.62 27.09
C GLY A 296 -0.41 13.32 27.12
N ASP A 297 -0.39 14.64 27.31
CA ASP A 297 -1.59 15.50 27.27
C ASP A 297 -1.82 16.16 25.90
N LEU A 298 -0.90 15.94 24.95
CA LEU A 298 -0.95 16.48 23.59
C LEU A 298 -1.36 15.40 22.59
N VAL A 299 -1.60 15.82 21.36
CA VAL A 299 -1.83 14.91 20.23
C VAL A 299 -0.82 15.25 19.15
N ARG A 300 0.00 14.27 18.77
CA ARG A 300 0.81 14.38 17.55
C ARG A 300 -0.11 14.27 16.36
N LEU A 301 -0.20 15.34 15.59
CA LEU A 301 -1.04 15.43 14.40
C LEU A 301 -0.14 15.63 13.18
N GLN A 302 -0.25 14.73 12.21
CA GLN A 302 0.55 14.75 11.00
C GLN A 302 -0.34 14.62 9.76
N ALA A 303 -0.16 15.52 8.80
CA ALA A 303 -0.70 15.33 7.46
C ALA A 303 0.08 14.24 6.73
N THR A 304 -0.63 13.32 6.10
CA THR A 304 -0.04 12.18 5.38
C THR A 304 -0.32 12.21 3.89
N ASP A 305 -1.32 13.00 3.51
CA ASP A 305 -1.62 13.44 2.16
C ASP A 305 -2.39 14.77 2.21
N GLY A 306 -2.06 15.72 1.33
CA GLY A 306 -2.67 17.05 1.32
C GLY A 306 -2.25 17.96 2.50
N ALA A 307 -3.11 18.94 2.82
CA ALA A 307 -2.89 19.93 3.87
C ALA A 307 -3.89 19.77 5.02
N LEU A 308 -3.52 20.10 6.26
CA LEU A 308 -4.39 19.92 7.42
C LEU A 308 -5.67 20.79 7.41
N ASP A 309 -5.81 21.77 6.53
CA ASP A 309 -7.00 22.64 6.43
C ASP A 309 -7.42 23.31 7.76
N GLY A 310 -6.47 23.55 8.66
CA GLY A 310 -6.74 24.10 9.99
C GLY A 310 -7.34 23.10 10.98
N LEU A 311 -7.32 21.80 10.67
CA LEU A 311 -7.66 20.72 11.59
C LEU A 311 -6.85 20.84 12.88
N THR A 312 -7.52 20.81 14.02
CA THR A 312 -6.90 20.64 15.33
C THR A 312 -7.32 19.33 15.97
N ALA A 313 -6.47 18.80 16.85
CA ALA A 313 -6.73 17.57 17.58
C ALA A 313 -6.43 17.78 19.07
N HIS A 314 -7.28 17.21 19.92
CA HIS A 314 -7.20 17.31 21.37
C HIS A 314 -7.48 15.96 22.01
N GLN A 315 -6.68 15.59 23.00
CA GLN A 315 -6.99 14.44 23.83
C GLN A 315 -8.15 14.79 24.76
N VAL A 316 -9.12 13.88 24.88
CA VAL A 316 -10.24 14.05 25.79
C VAL A 316 -9.87 13.34 27.10
N SER A 317 -9.61 14.13 28.14
CA SER A 317 -9.31 13.64 29.48
C SER A 317 -10.59 13.19 30.20
N GLY A 318 -10.42 12.30 31.19
CA GLY A 318 -11.53 11.87 32.07
C GLY A 318 -12.47 10.84 31.46
N THR A 319 -12.09 10.14 30.39
CA THR A 319 -12.82 8.94 29.98
C THR A 319 -12.71 7.90 31.09
N ALA A 320 -13.82 7.23 31.42
CA ALA A 320 -13.91 6.25 32.50
C ALA A 320 -12.99 5.02 32.34
N ASP A 321 -12.20 4.98 31.26
CA ASP A 321 -11.55 3.77 30.75
C ASP A 321 -10.16 4.03 30.14
N ALA A 322 -9.42 5.04 30.63
CA ALA A 322 -8.05 5.32 30.15
C ALA A 322 -7.09 4.12 30.29
N ALA A 323 -7.42 3.15 31.16
CA ALA A 323 -6.69 1.91 31.31
C ALA A 323 -7.00 0.86 30.21
N SER A 324 -8.06 1.05 29.43
CA SER A 324 -8.46 0.13 28.36
C SER A 324 -8.81 0.79 27.03
N GLY A 325 -8.53 2.09 26.88
CA GLY A 325 -8.89 2.88 25.71
C GLY A 325 -8.35 4.30 25.72
N PHE A 326 -8.74 5.09 24.71
CA PHE A 326 -8.38 6.50 24.59
C PHE A 326 -9.46 7.28 23.83
N ALA A 327 -9.44 8.60 23.93
CA ALA A 327 -10.38 9.44 23.19
C ALA A 327 -9.73 10.71 22.64
N LEU A 328 -10.11 11.04 21.41
CA LEU A 328 -9.64 12.21 20.67
C LEU A 328 -10.82 13.04 20.19
N ARG A 329 -10.65 14.36 20.18
CA ARG A 329 -11.57 15.33 19.60
C ARG A 329 -10.84 16.13 18.54
N PHE A 330 -11.51 16.30 17.41
CA PHE A 330 -11.02 17.01 16.24
C PHE A 330 -11.99 18.13 15.90
N ASP A 331 -11.46 19.30 15.61
CA ASP A 331 -12.23 20.43 15.10
C ASP A 331 -11.70 20.77 13.70
N LEU A 332 -12.56 20.64 12.69
CA LEU A 332 -12.25 20.95 11.30
C LEU A 332 -13.09 22.15 10.82
N PRO A 333 -12.47 23.25 10.40
CA PRO A 333 -13.18 24.36 9.79
C PRO A 333 -13.90 23.92 8.50
N TRP A 334 -15.20 24.22 8.41
CA TRP A 334 -16.03 23.88 7.25
C TRP A 334 -17.06 24.99 6.98
N PRO A 335 -16.68 26.03 6.22
CA PRO A 335 -17.54 27.20 6.01
C PRO A 335 -18.65 26.98 4.94
N ASP A 336 -18.55 25.94 4.12
CA ASP A 336 -19.44 25.73 2.98
C ASP A 336 -20.45 24.60 3.24
N VAL A 337 -21.67 24.98 3.67
CA VAL A 337 -22.79 24.05 3.88
C VAL A 337 -23.40 23.54 2.59
N ALA A 338 -23.19 24.21 1.46
CA ALA A 338 -23.75 23.79 0.17
C ALA A 338 -22.99 22.58 -0.39
N ARG A 339 -21.69 22.48 -0.05
CA ARG A 339 -20.87 21.32 -0.37
C ARG A 339 -21.05 20.20 0.66
N PRO A 340 -21.33 18.97 0.21
CA PRO A 340 -21.28 17.80 1.09
C PRO A 340 -19.90 17.68 1.74
N PHE A 341 -19.88 17.37 3.03
CA PHE A 341 -18.67 16.93 3.71
C PHE A 341 -18.44 15.45 3.40
N GLU A 342 -17.41 15.16 2.62
CA GLU A 342 -17.01 13.79 2.29
C GLU A 342 -15.93 13.34 3.26
N PHE A 343 -16.19 12.25 3.98
CA PHE A 343 -15.40 11.90 5.17
C PHE A 343 -15.29 10.39 5.41
N ASP A 344 -14.15 9.95 5.93
CA ASP A 344 -13.98 8.64 6.56
C ASP A 344 -13.06 8.76 7.79
N CYS A 345 -13.17 7.79 8.70
CA CYS A 345 -12.36 7.72 9.91
C CYS A 345 -11.88 6.29 10.12
N CYS A 346 -10.59 6.12 10.36
CA CYS A 346 -10.01 4.83 10.74
C CYS A 346 -9.42 4.91 12.15
N VAL A 347 -9.61 3.86 12.96
CA VAL A 347 -8.94 3.69 14.25
C VAL A 347 -7.91 2.59 14.10
N ASN A 348 -6.65 2.90 14.32
CA ASN A 348 -5.56 1.93 14.32
C ASN A 348 -5.58 1.11 15.62
N GLU A 349 -5.28 -0.18 15.46
CA GLU A 349 -5.04 -1.11 16.56
C GLU A 349 -3.63 -1.70 16.43
N CYS A 350 -2.79 -1.46 17.43
CA CYS A 350 -1.43 -2.00 17.54
C CYS A 350 -1.19 -2.54 18.96
N PRO A 351 -1.18 -3.86 19.15
CA PRO A 351 -1.02 -4.43 20.48
C PRO A 351 0.43 -4.26 21.00
N PRO A 352 0.64 -4.23 22.34
CA PRO A 352 1.94 -3.89 22.93
C PRO A 352 3.09 -4.85 22.56
N ASP A 353 2.77 -6.09 22.24
CA ASP A 353 3.71 -7.14 21.82
C ASP A 353 4.13 -7.02 20.35
N ARG A 354 3.68 -5.97 19.65
CA ARG A 354 3.98 -5.74 18.24
C ARG A 354 4.61 -4.37 17.98
N GLU A 355 5.47 -4.38 16.97
CA GLU A 355 6.06 -3.16 16.41
C GLU A 355 5.22 -2.56 15.27
N ARG A 356 4.36 -3.38 14.64
CA ARG A 356 3.48 -2.98 13.53
C ARG A 356 2.01 -3.08 13.92
N ARG A 357 1.17 -2.21 13.35
CA ARG A 357 -0.28 -2.30 13.54
C ARG A 357 -0.85 -3.62 12.99
N ARG A 358 -1.90 -4.13 13.64
CA ARG A 358 -2.51 -5.44 13.35
C ARG A 358 -3.90 -5.34 12.68
N GLY A 359 -4.54 -4.19 12.79
CA GLY A 359 -5.86 -3.99 12.20
C GLY A 359 -6.37 -2.57 12.39
N GLN A 360 -7.54 -2.31 11.81
CA GLN A 360 -8.18 -1.01 11.91
C GLN A 360 -9.71 -1.14 11.96
N LEU A 361 -10.37 -0.30 12.75
CA LEU A 361 -11.81 -0.06 12.60
C LEU A 361 -12.01 1.05 11.57
N VAL A 362 -12.83 0.83 10.55
CA VAL A 362 -13.10 1.79 9.48
C VAL A 362 -14.56 2.23 9.56
N LEU A 363 -14.81 3.53 9.72
CA LEU A 363 -16.16 4.10 9.87
C LEU A 363 -17.07 3.71 8.71
N SER A 364 -16.52 3.74 7.49
CA SER A 364 -17.22 3.36 6.27
C SER A 364 -17.42 1.84 6.09
N GLY A 365 -16.91 1.03 7.02
CA GLY A 365 -16.95 -0.43 7.02
C GLY A 365 -15.70 -1.07 6.42
N SER A 366 -15.44 -2.32 6.78
CA SER A 366 -14.27 -3.08 6.32
C SER A 366 -14.37 -3.54 4.86
N ARG A 367 -15.58 -3.64 4.30
CA ARG A 367 -15.86 -4.13 2.93
C ARG A 367 -15.22 -5.50 2.60
N GLY A 368 -14.90 -6.31 3.63
CA GLY A 368 -14.15 -7.56 3.44
C GLY A 368 -12.71 -7.36 3.00
N GLU A 369 -12.20 -6.12 3.05
CA GLU A 369 -10.85 -5.75 2.63
C GLU A 369 -9.79 -6.31 3.57
N PHE A 370 -8.62 -6.59 2.99
CA PHE A 370 -7.41 -6.97 3.70
C PHE A 370 -6.40 -5.83 3.63
N GLY A 371 -6.01 -5.28 4.79
CA GLY A 371 -5.25 -4.02 4.88
C GLY A 371 -3.73 -4.16 5.05
N TYR A 372 -3.13 -5.27 4.60
CA TYR A 372 -1.70 -5.55 4.81
C TYR A 372 -0.81 -4.48 4.15
N LEU A 373 0.15 -3.93 4.93
CA LEU A 373 1.09 -2.87 4.51
C LEU A 373 0.45 -1.58 3.95
N ARG A 374 -0.75 -1.22 4.39
CA ARG A 374 -1.38 0.04 3.98
C ARG A 374 -0.86 1.20 4.84
N GLY A 375 -0.38 2.28 4.25
CA GLY A 375 -0.02 3.49 4.98
C GLY A 375 -1.22 4.22 5.62
N PRO A 376 -1.01 5.45 6.15
CA PRO A 376 -2.07 6.33 6.66
C PRO A 376 -2.92 7.00 5.56
N ARG A 377 -3.13 6.31 4.42
CA ARG A 377 -3.88 6.79 3.27
C ARG A 377 -5.10 5.92 3.04
N GLN A 378 -6.23 6.56 2.76
CA GLN A 378 -7.50 5.91 2.47
C GLN A 378 -7.96 6.32 1.08
N SER A 379 -8.53 5.38 0.31
CA SER A 379 -9.14 5.72 -0.97
C SER A 379 -10.43 6.50 -0.73
N ASP A 380 -10.70 7.48 -1.58
CA ASP A 380 -11.95 8.23 -1.53
C ASP A 380 -13.20 7.43 -1.90
N ALA A 381 -13.05 6.24 -2.46
CA ALA A 381 -14.14 5.28 -2.57
C ALA A 381 -14.74 4.93 -1.20
N HIS A 382 -14.04 5.20 -0.10
CA HIS A 382 -14.56 5.07 1.26
C HIS A 382 -15.29 6.29 1.79
N ALA A 383 -15.30 7.42 1.08
CA ALA A 383 -15.98 8.61 1.52
C ALA A 383 -17.46 8.32 1.83
N ILE A 384 -17.86 8.70 3.04
CA ILE A 384 -19.26 8.84 3.42
C ILE A 384 -19.64 10.27 3.10
N ARG A 385 -20.71 10.43 2.32
CA ARG A 385 -21.24 11.75 1.99
C ARG A 385 -22.11 12.26 3.13
N ILE A 386 -21.73 13.39 3.72
CA ILE A 386 -22.45 14.03 4.82
C ILE A 386 -23.03 15.36 4.31
N ILE A 387 -24.35 15.48 4.33
CA ILE A 387 -25.08 16.69 3.96
C ILE A 387 -25.33 17.49 5.24
N LEU A 388 -24.77 18.69 5.29
CA LEU A 388 -24.92 19.60 6.41
C LEU A 388 -26.15 20.49 6.21
N HIS A 389 -26.92 20.67 7.27
CA HIS A 389 -28.04 21.60 7.29
C HIS A 389 -27.80 22.72 8.29
N PRO A 390 -28.17 23.96 7.98
CA PRO A 390 -28.14 25.05 8.96
C PRO A 390 -29.10 24.77 10.12
N ALA A 391 -28.92 25.49 11.23
CA ALA A 391 -29.87 25.45 12.33
C ALA A 391 -31.25 25.94 11.83
N GLN A 392 -32.33 25.30 12.26
CA GLN A 392 -33.65 25.88 12.03
C GLN A 392 -33.80 27.14 12.88
N PRO A 393 -34.35 28.23 12.32
CA PRO A 393 -34.57 29.49 13.04
C PRO A 393 -35.58 29.35 14.18
#